data_AF-A0A1G7BBQ3-F1
#
_entry.id   AF-A0A1G7BBQ3-F1
#
_cell.length_a   1.000
_cell.length_b   1.000
_cell.length_c   1.000
_cell.angle_alpha   90.00
_cell.angle_beta   90.00
_cell.angle_gamma   90.00
#
_symmetry.space_group_name_H-M   'P 1'
#
loop_
_entity.id
_entity.type
_entity.pdbx_description
1 polymer ?
#
loop_
_entity_poly.entity_id
_entity_poly.type
_entity_poly.pdbx_seq_one_letter_code
_entity_poly.pdbx_strand_id
1 'polypeptide(L)'
;MVKGYRPLMSNESSERAVQLEAVQAVVDRVSSWQDGATEGTVASELRKGATEVGVELTEDEIEKLADAIESEHGAVSAADVLSS
;
A
#
# COMPACT_ATOMS: atom_id res chain seq x y z
N MET A 1 15.72 14.04 40.50
CA MET A 1 16.49 13.28 39.49
C MET A 1 15.48 12.53 38.64
N VAL A 2 15.16 13.04 37.45
CA VAL A 2 14.12 12.48 36.59
C VAL A 2 14.63 11.20 35.93
N LYS A 3 13.98 10.06 36.22
CA LYS A 3 14.23 8.81 35.51
C LYS A 3 13.54 8.93 34.16
N GLY A 4 14.30 9.34 33.15
CA GLY A 4 13.82 9.56 31.80
C GLY A 4 13.16 8.29 31.26
N TYR A 5 11.88 8.40 30.91
CA TYR A 5 11.18 7.41 30.10
C TYR A 5 11.84 7.42 28.71
N ARG A 6 12.51 6.33 28.33
CA ARG A 6 12.91 6.10 26.95
C ARG A 6 11.73 5.44 26.23
N PRO A 7 11.09 6.08 25.23
CA PRO A 7 10.05 5.42 24.47
C PRO A 7 10.68 4.36 23.56
N LEU A 8 10.19 3.11 23.64
CA LEU A 8 10.49 2.01 22.72
C LEU A 8 9.61 2.07 21.44
N MET A 9 8.91 3.19 21.20
CA MET A 9 7.96 3.36 20.09
C MET A 9 8.61 4.00 18.86
N SER A 10 9.68 3.41 18.31
CA SER A 10 10.37 4.04 17.15
C SER A 10 10.84 3.12 16.04
N ASN A 11 10.75 1.80 16.17
CA ASN A 11 11.14 0.89 15.08
C ASN A 11 9.94 0.48 14.23
N GLU A 12 8.96 -0.19 14.86
CA GLU A 12 7.77 -0.74 14.20
C GLU A 12 6.95 0.31 13.43
N SER A 13 6.74 1.50 14.00
CA SER A 13 5.97 2.56 13.33
C SER A 13 6.70 3.14 12.12
N SER A 14 8.04 3.15 12.14
CA SER A 14 8.83 3.60 10.98
C SER A 14 8.86 2.51 9.89
N GLU A 15 8.95 1.24 10.29
CA GLU A 15 8.94 0.12 9.33
C GLU A 15 7.59 0.00 8.63
N ARG A 16 6.49 0.20 9.37
CA ARG A 16 5.15 0.30 8.76
C ARG A 16 5.01 1.51 7.86
N ALA A 17 5.56 2.67 8.22
CA ALA A 17 5.54 3.85 7.35
C ALA A 17 6.29 3.59 6.02
N VAL A 18 7.46 2.94 6.09
CA VAL A 18 8.25 2.55 4.91
C VAL A 18 7.50 1.53 4.04
N GLN A 19 6.85 0.53 4.65
CA GLN A 19 6.02 -0.42 3.91
C GLN A 19 4.84 0.27 3.21
N LEU A 20 4.15 1.18 3.89
CA LEU A 20 3.04 1.93 3.30
C LEU A 20 3.49 2.83 2.16
N GLU A 21 4.65 3.47 2.27
CA GLU A 21 5.23 4.28 1.19
C GLU A 21 5.56 3.41 -0.03
N ALA A 22 6.14 2.22 0.20
CA ALA A 22 6.44 1.28 -0.88
C ALA A 22 5.16 0.77 -1.58
N VAL A 23 4.12 0.46 -0.81
CA VAL A 23 2.80 0.08 -1.36
C VAL A 23 2.18 1.25 -2.12
N GLN A 24 2.26 2.48 -1.60
CA GLN A 24 1.75 3.67 -2.27
C GLN A 24 2.42 3.88 -3.63
N ALA A 25 3.74 3.67 -3.75
CA ALA A 25 4.44 3.76 -5.03
C ALA A 25 3.94 2.73 -6.06
N VAL A 26 3.56 1.54 -5.60
CA VAL A 26 2.94 0.51 -6.46
C VAL A 26 1.54 0.93 -6.88
N VAL A 27 0.72 1.44 -5.95
CA VAL A 27 -0.63 1.96 -6.23
C VAL A 27 -0.58 3.11 -7.23
N ASP A 28 0.34 4.07 -7.07
CA ASP A 28 0.52 5.19 -7.99
C ASP A 28 0.91 4.72 -9.40
N ARG A 29 1.79 3.71 -9.47
CA ARG A 29 2.20 3.11 -10.75
C ARG A 29 1.03 2.42 -11.45
N VAL A 30 0.27 1.61 -10.73
CA VAL A 30 -0.85 0.83 -11.28
C VAL A 30 -2.01 1.74 -11.67
N SER A 31 -2.34 2.74 -10.83
CA SER A 31 -3.38 3.73 -11.11
C SER A 31 -3.05 4.58 -12.34
N SER A 32 -1.78 4.94 -12.54
CA SER A 32 -1.33 5.73 -13.70
C SER A 32 -1.54 5.05 -15.06
N TRP A 33 -1.73 3.72 -15.12
CA TRP A 33 -1.89 2.97 -16.38
C TRP A 33 -3.32 2.49 -16.64
N GLN A 34 -4.25 2.78 -15.73
CA GLN A 34 -5.65 2.37 -15.87
C GLN A 34 -6.33 2.92 -17.14
N ASP A 35 -5.77 3.96 -17.76
CA ASP A 35 -6.22 4.51 -19.04
C ASP A 35 -5.82 3.62 -20.25
N GLY A 36 -5.97 2.29 -20.11
CA GLY A 36 -5.67 1.30 -21.16
C GLY A 36 -5.40 -0.14 -20.69
N ALA A 37 -5.29 -0.41 -19.39
CA ALA A 37 -5.10 -1.77 -18.87
C ALA A 37 -6.42 -2.57 -18.94
N THR A 38 -6.35 -3.81 -19.43
CA THR A 38 -7.51 -4.70 -19.54
C THR A 38 -8.04 -5.05 -18.14
N GLU A 39 -9.35 -4.99 -17.96
CA GLU A 39 -10.10 -5.35 -16.73
C GLU A 39 -9.58 -6.68 -16.16
N GLY A 40 -9.26 -6.73 -14.86
CA GLY A 40 -8.66 -7.91 -14.19
C GLY A 40 -7.13 -7.93 -14.06
N THR A 41 -6.42 -6.91 -14.56
CA THR A 41 -4.95 -6.81 -14.44
C THR A 41 -4.47 -6.16 -13.14
N VAL A 42 -5.33 -5.38 -12.47
CA VAL A 42 -4.96 -4.52 -11.32
C VAL A 42 -4.44 -5.33 -10.14
N ALA A 43 -5.21 -6.33 -9.68
CA ALA A 43 -4.81 -7.20 -8.57
C ALA A 43 -3.49 -7.96 -8.87
N SER A 44 -3.29 -8.38 -10.12
CA SER A 44 -2.06 -9.08 -10.53
C SER A 44 -0.84 -8.16 -10.50
N GLU A 45 -1.00 -6.91 -10.95
CA GLU A 45 0.08 -5.91 -10.95
C GLU A 45 0.37 -5.38 -9.53
N LEU A 46 -0.65 -5.28 -8.67
CA LEU A 46 -0.48 -4.98 -7.24
C LEU A 46 0.33 -6.09 -6.55
N ARG A 47 -0.04 -7.37 -6.75
CA ARG A 47 0.70 -8.51 -6.17
C ARG A 47 2.15 -8.54 -6.64
N LYS A 48 2.36 -8.34 -7.94
CA LYS A 48 3.71 -8.30 -8.53
C LYS A 48 4.50 -7.12 -7.99
N GLY A 49 3.93 -5.92 -7.96
CA GLY A 49 4.58 -4.73 -7.44
C GLY A 49 4.95 -4.83 -5.96
N ALA A 50 4.05 -5.37 -5.13
CA ALA A 50 4.32 -5.63 -3.72
C ALA A 50 5.53 -6.57 -3.54
N THR A 51 5.58 -7.65 -4.33
CA THR A 51 6.72 -8.58 -4.35
C THR A 51 8.02 -7.90 -4.79
N GLU A 52 7.98 -7.04 -5.82
CA GLU A 52 9.15 -6.29 -6.31
C GLU A 52 9.75 -5.36 -5.26
N VAL A 53 8.91 -4.76 -4.40
CA VAL A 53 9.35 -3.87 -3.32
C VAL A 53 9.58 -4.58 -1.98
N GLY A 54 9.40 -5.91 -1.95
CA GLY A 54 9.62 -6.72 -0.74
C GLY A 54 8.55 -6.56 0.34
N VAL A 55 7.34 -6.15 -0.04
CA VAL A 55 6.18 -6.09 0.85
C VAL A 55 5.27 -7.28 0.60
N GLU A 56 4.94 -8.01 1.66
CA GLU A 56 3.89 -9.03 1.59
C GLU A 56 2.53 -8.38 1.86
N LEU A 57 1.62 -8.50 0.89
CA LEU A 57 0.21 -8.15 1.05
C LEU A 57 -0.60 -9.44 1.04
N THR A 58 -1.60 -9.50 1.90
CA THR A 58 -2.61 -10.55 1.88
C THR A 58 -3.53 -10.41 0.66
N GLU A 59 -4.22 -11.49 0.32
CA GLU A 59 -5.21 -11.48 -0.77
C GLU A 59 -6.31 -10.43 -0.52
N ASP A 60 -6.81 -10.33 0.72
CA ASP A 60 -7.82 -9.33 1.09
C ASP A 60 -7.32 -7.88 0.92
N GLU A 61 -6.06 -7.61 1.25
CA GLU A 61 -5.45 -6.28 1.06
C GLU A 61 -5.27 -5.94 -0.43
N ILE A 62 -4.91 -6.94 -1.24
CA ILE A 62 -4.80 -6.79 -2.70
C ILE A 62 -6.17 -6.50 -3.31
N GLU A 63 -7.21 -7.22 -2.89
CA GLU A 63 -8.59 -7.01 -3.37
C GLU A 63 -9.09 -5.61 -2.98
N LYS A 64 -8.93 -5.20 -1.72
CA LYS A 64 -9.32 -3.84 -1.27
C LYS A 64 -8.63 -2.73 -2.07
N LEU A 65 -7.33 -2.88 -2.35
CA LEU A 65 -6.58 -1.92 -3.15
C LEU A 65 -7.01 -1.93 -4.61
N ALA A 66 -7.29 -3.10 -5.18
CA ALA A 66 -7.77 -3.23 -6.55
C ALA A 66 -9.15 -2.56 -6.71
N ASP A 67 -10.10 -2.87 -5.82
CA ASP A 67 -11.43 -2.26 -5.79
C ASP A 67 -11.34 -0.73 -5.66
N ALA A 68 -10.47 -0.23 -4.79
CA ALA A 68 -10.27 1.20 -4.62
C ALA A 68 -9.73 1.87 -5.89
N ILE A 69 -8.74 1.26 -6.55
CA ILE A 69 -8.16 1.78 -7.80
C ILE A 69 -9.18 1.74 -8.94
N GLU A 70 -9.98 0.69 -9.06
CA GLU A 70 -10.97 0.55 -10.13
C GLU A 70 -12.22 1.43 -9.90
N SER A 71 -12.58 1.71 -8.64
CA SER A 71 -13.75 2.52 -8.30
C SER A 71 -13.48 4.03 -8.25
N GLU A 72 -12.23 4.46 -8.02
CA GLU A 72 -11.87 5.87 -7.91
C GLU A 72 -11.37 6.42 -9.24
N HIS A 73 -11.98 7.51 -9.71
CA HIS A 73 -11.41 8.33 -10.79
C HIS A 73 -10.40 9.37 -10.22
N GLY A 74 -9.54 8.93 -9.29
CA GLY A 74 -8.70 9.79 -8.45
C GLY A 74 -7.52 9.07 -7.82
N ALA A 75 -6.74 9.80 -7.01
CA ALA A 75 -5.57 9.24 -6.32
C ALA A 75 -6.01 8.37 -5.13
N VAL A 76 -5.63 7.10 -5.14
CA VAL A 76 -5.91 6.14 -4.06
C VAL A 76 -4.84 6.20 -2.98
N SER A 77 -5.25 6.26 -1.72
CA SER A 77 -4.36 6.20 -0.55
C SER A 77 -4.30 4.77 0.00
N ALA A 78 -3.14 4.14 -0.10
CA ALA A 78 -2.94 2.79 0.43
C ALA A 78 -3.13 2.74 1.95
N ALA A 79 -2.72 3.78 2.67
CA ALA A 79 -2.87 3.84 4.12
C ALA A 79 -4.35 3.88 4.55
N ASP A 80 -5.18 4.63 3.83
CA ASP A 80 -6.61 4.73 4.16
C ASP A 80 -7.35 3.43 3.84
N VAL A 81 -7.02 2.79 2.71
CA VAL A 81 -7.63 1.50 2.31
C VAL A 81 -7.27 0.37 3.28
N LEU A 82 -5.99 0.25 3.62
CA LEU A 82 -5.46 -0.85 4.44
C LEU A 82 -5.71 -0.67 5.95
N SER A 83 -6.13 0.52 6.38
CA SER A 83 -6.53 0.76 7.77
C SER A 83 -8.04 0.55 8.01
N SER A 84 -8.82 0.26 6.95
CA SER A 84 -10.27 0.03 7.01
C SER A 84 -10.68 -1.42 7.29
#